data_AF-A0A101G5M0-F1
#
_entry.id   AF-A0A101G5M0-F1
#
_cell.length_a   1.000
_cell.length_b   1.000
_cell.length_c   1.000
_cell.angle_alpha   90.00
_cell.angle_beta   90.00
_cell.angle_gamma   90.00
#
_symmetry.space_group_name_H-M   'P 1'
#
loop_
_entity.id
_entity.type
_entity.pdbx_description
1 polymer ?
#
loop_
_entity_poly.entity_id
_entity_poly.type
_entity_poly.pdbx_seq_one_letter_code
_entity_poly.pdbx_strand_id
1 'polypeptide(L)'
;EEKTLAVNLKKILREIEGVGELDVTVRLASSEHNQYAVDTNSSKKTTEEKDQVGGVRSITEYTDSGQLVFTRNGQEETPVVEQTGSSKVSGVLVVAQGAKDPVIKARLFEAVQVALGIEPQKVLVLPKS
;
A
#
# COMPACT_ATOMS: atom_id res chain seq x y z
N GLU A 1 -10.57 12.61 -3.90
CA GLU A 1 -9.52 11.77 -4.53
C GLU A 1 -10.10 10.54 -5.23
N GLU A 2 -10.84 9.68 -4.51
CA GLU A 2 -11.54 8.49 -5.06
C GLU A 2 -12.32 8.76 -6.35
N LYS A 3 -13.15 9.81 -6.36
CA LYS A 3 -13.95 10.19 -7.54
C LYS A 3 -13.08 10.53 -8.75
N THR A 4 -11.95 11.20 -8.54
CA THR A 4 -11.02 11.56 -9.62
C THR A 4 -10.33 10.33 -10.19
N LEU A 5 -9.86 9.43 -9.33
CA LEU A 5 -9.29 8.13 -9.72
C LEU A 5 -10.30 7.31 -10.52
N ALA A 6 -11.54 7.19 -10.03
CA ALA A 6 -12.61 6.47 -10.70
C ALA A 6 -12.93 7.04 -12.09
N VAL A 7 -13.01 8.37 -12.22
CA VAL A 7 -13.26 9.04 -13.52
C VAL A 7 -12.12 8.80 -14.50
N ASN A 8 -10.87 8.88 -14.05
CA ASN A 8 -9.71 8.63 -14.91
C ASN A 8 -9.65 7.18 -15.38
N LEU A 9 -9.85 6.24 -14.45
CA LEU A 9 -9.91 4.81 -14.78
C LEU A 9 -11.04 4.53 -15.77
N LYS A 10 -12.23 5.10 -15.54
CA LYS A 10 -13.39 4.94 -16.43
C LYS A 10 -13.09 5.41 -17.85
N LYS A 11 -12.43 6.57 -18.01
CA LYS A 11 -12.08 7.10 -19.34
C LYS A 11 -11.17 6.15 -20.10
N ILE A 12 -10.13 5.65 -19.45
CA ILE A 12 -9.13 4.79 -20.10
C ILE A 12 -9.73 3.40 -20.40
N LEU A 13 -10.44 2.79 -19.45
CA LEU A 13 -11.01 1.45 -19.62
C LEU A 13 -12.11 1.40 -20.70
N ARG A 14 -12.74 2.54 -21.02
CA ARG A 14 -13.76 2.63 -22.08
C ARG A 14 -13.17 2.52 -23.48
N GLU A 15 -11.90 2.86 -23.66
CA GLU A 15 -11.19 2.75 -24.94
C GLU A 15 -10.86 1.29 -25.30
N ILE A 16 -11.03 0.35 -24.37
CA ILE A 16 -10.84 -1.07 -24.63
C ILE A 16 -11.99 -1.56 -25.52
N GLU A 17 -11.63 -2.17 -26.65
CA GLU A 17 -12.56 -2.73 -27.62
C GLU A 17 -13.52 -3.72 -26.95
N GLY A 18 -14.82 -3.58 -27.21
CA GLY A 18 -15.86 -4.48 -26.71
C GLY A 18 -16.37 -4.19 -25.29
N VAL A 19 -15.82 -3.21 -24.58
CA VAL A 19 -16.25 -2.87 -23.20
C VAL A 19 -17.61 -2.14 -23.16
N GLY A 20 -17.85 -1.23 -24.09
CA GLY A 20 -19.08 -0.43 -24.14
C GLY A 20 -19.21 0.54 -22.96
N GLU A 21 -20.43 0.74 -22.46
CA GLU A 21 -20.65 1.56 -21.27
C GLU A 21 -20.16 0.85 -20.01
N LEU A 22 -19.43 1.60 -19.17
CA LEU A 22 -18.93 1.10 -17.91
C LEU A 22 -18.98 2.15 -16.79
N ASP A 23 -19.03 1.68 -15.56
CA ASP A 23 -18.97 2.48 -14.35
C ASP A 23 -17.92 1.90 -13.39
N VAL A 24 -17.16 2.77 -12.74
CA VAL A 24 -16.06 2.41 -11.84
C VAL A 24 -16.25 3.10 -10.51
N THR A 25 -16.04 2.35 -9.43
CA THR A 25 -15.92 2.88 -8.08
C THR A 25 -14.57 2.45 -7.51
N VAL A 26 -13.84 3.41 -6.95
CA VAL A 26 -12.56 3.18 -6.26
C VAL A 26 -12.74 3.56 -4.80
N ARG A 27 -12.26 2.72 -3.90
CA ARG A 27 -12.24 2.97 -2.46
C ARG A 27 -10.81 3.04 -1.97
N LEU A 28 -10.47 4.09 -1.23
CA LEU A 28 -9.17 4.24 -0.57
C LEU A 28 -9.25 3.71 0.86
N ALA A 29 -8.14 3.15 1.33
CA ALA A 29 -7.96 2.86 2.73
C ALA A 29 -7.77 4.19 3.47
N SER A 30 -8.51 4.40 4.56
CA SER A 30 -8.30 5.56 5.42
C SER A 30 -6.91 5.47 6.05
N SER A 31 -5.97 6.30 5.61
CA SER A 31 -4.62 6.32 6.17
C SER A 31 -4.11 7.74 6.32
N GLU A 32 -4.64 8.46 7.32
CA GLU A 32 -3.88 9.56 7.90
C GLU A 32 -2.83 8.95 8.84
N HIS A 33 -1.72 8.49 8.26
CA HIS A 33 -0.53 8.16 9.03
C HIS A 33 0.55 9.19 8.68
N ASN A 34 0.71 10.19 9.55
CA ASN A 34 1.93 10.98 9.57
C ASN A 34 3.07 10.05 10.02
N GLN A 35 3.97 9.69 9.10
CA GLN A 35 5.23 9.05 9.47
C GLN A 35 6.18 10.12 9.98
N TYR A 36 6.45 10.10 11.28
CA TYR A 36 7.44 10.96 11.92
C TYR A 36 8.81 10.31 11.84
N ALA A 37 9.85 11.10 11.57
CA ALA A 37 11.23 10.61 11.56
C ALA A 37 11.62 10.17 12.99
N VAL A 38 12.06 8.91 13.12
CA VAL A 38 12.59 8.34 14.36
C VAL A 38 14.06 7.98 14.12
N ASP A 39 14.97 8.60 14.87
CA ASP A 39 16.36 8.17 14.95
C ASP A 39 16.41 6.87 15.78
N THR A 40 16.54 5.73 15.10
CA THR A 40 16.67 4.43 15.75
C THR A 40 18.13 4.02 15.88
N ASN A 41 18.61 3.82 17.10
CA ASN A 41 19.92 3.22 17.36
C ASN A 41 19.71 1.75 17.75
N SER A 42 19.94 0.84 16.81
CA SER A 42 19.84 -0.61 17.02
C SER A 42 21.22 -1.19 17.32
N SER A 43 21.44 -1.71 18.54
CA SER A 43 22.68 -2.43 18.87
C SER A 43 22.39 -3.92 19.05
N LYS A 44 23.04 -4.77 18.25
CA LYS A 44 23.00 -6.23 18.38
C LYS A 44 24.28 -6.71 19.06
N LYS A 45 24.17 -7.35 20.22
CA LYS A 45 25.30 -7.97 20.91
C LYS A 45 25.12 -9.49 20.98
N THR A 46 26.06 -10.23 20.42
CA THR A 46 26.09 -11.69 20.49
C THR A 46 27.30 -12.10 21.33
N THR A 47 27.06 -12.88 22.38
CA THR A 47 28.10 -13.44 23.24
C THR A 47 28.09 -14.97 23.07
N GLU A 48 29.26 -15.54 22.75
CA GLU A 48 29.46 -16.99 22.66
C GLU A 48 30.45 -17.43 23.75
N GLU A 49 30.00 -18.31 24.65
CA GLU A 49 30.84 -18.95 25.66
C GLU A 49 31.04 -20.43 25.30
N LYS A 50 32.29 -20.90 25.39
CA LYS A 50 32.68 -22.28 25.11
C LYS A 50 33.33 -22.89 26.34
N ASP A 51 32.64 -23.83 26.98
CA ASP A 51 33.15 -24.52 28.16
C ASP A 51 34.15 -25.61 27.77
N GLN A 52 35.14 -25.89 28.63
CA GLN A 52 36.19 -26.90 28.41
C GLN A 52 35.66 -28.34 28.23
N VAL A 53 34.37 -28.59 28.51
CA VAL A 53 33.72 -29.91 28.37
C VAL A 53 32.85 -29.99 27.09
N GLY A 54 32.88 -28.97 26.23
CA GLY A 54 32.30 -29.02 24.88
C GLY A 54 30.86 -28.51 24.75
N GLY A 55 30.31 -27.85 25.78
CA GLY A 55 29.06 -27.10 25.66
C GLY A 55 29.30 -25.73 25.03
N VAL A 56 28.48 -25.36 24.04
CA VAL A 56 28.47 -24.01 23.44
C VAL A 56 27.18 -23.32 23.87
N ARG A 57 27.31 -22.15 24.51
CA ARG A 57 26.17 -21.30 24.88
C ARG A 57 26.25 -19.99 24.09
N SER A 58 25.18 -19.66 23.36
CA SER A 58 25.06 -18.40 22.63
C SER A 58 23.93 -17.57 23.22
N ILE A 59 24.21 -16.31 23.56
CA ILE A 59 23.24 -15.33 24.05
C ILE A 59 23.23 -14.16 23.06
N THR A 60 22.05 -13.82 22.52
CA THR A 60 21.86 -12.66 21.65
C THR A 60 20.96 -11.66 22.36
N GLU A 61 21.48 -10.46 22.61
CA GLU A 61 20.73 -9.33 23.17
C GLU A 61 20.39 -8.34 22.05
N TYR A 62 19.11 -7.96 22.00
CA TYR A 62 18.57 -6.93 21.10
C TYR A 62 18.14 -5.73 21.95
N THR A 63 18.72 -4.56 21.67
CA THR A 63 18.28 -3.29 22.29
C THR A 63 17.89 -2.34 21.17
N ASP A 64 16.59 -2.04 21.08
CA ASP A 64 16.02 -1.05 20.17
C ASP A 64 15.65 0.22 20.97
N SER A 65 16.27 1.35 20.62
CA SER A 65 15.94 2.67 21.18
C SER A 65 15.68 3.65 20.04
N GLY A 66 14.51 4.30 20.04
CA GLY A 66 14.10 5.26 19.00
C GLY A 66 13.80 6.63 19.60
N GLN A 67 14.37 7.70 19.02
CA GLN A 67 14.13 9.09 19.43
C GLN A 67 13.47 9.87 18.28
N LEU A 68 12.31 10.50 18.54
CA LEU A 68 11.62 11.36 17.56
C LEU A 68 12.44 12.62 17.29
N VAL A 69 12.62 12.96 16.00
CA VAL A 69 13.41 14.14 15.59
C VAL A 69 12.50 15.36 15.50
N PHE A 70 12.86 16.45 16.19
CA PHE A 70 12.13 17.71 16.19
C PHE A 70 12.94 18.83 15.53
N THR A 71 12.27 19.66 14.73
CA THR A 71 12.82 20.93 14.22
C THR A 71 12.34 22.10 15.07
N ARG A 72 13.26 22.99 15.48
CA ARG A 72 12.96 24.16 16.29
C ARG A 72 13.00 25.43 15.42
N ASN A 73 11.84 26.05 15.21
CA ASN A 73 11.71 27.38 14.63
C ASN A 73 11.23 28.35 15.71
N GLY A 74 12.16 28.96 16.46
CA GLY A 74 11.81 29.87 17.56
C GLY A 74 11.36 29.13 18.83
N GLN A 75 10.14 29.39 19.32
CA GLN A 75 9.55 28.77 20.52
C GLN A 75 8.69 27.52 20.24
N GLU A 76 8.44 27.17 18.98
CA GLU A 76 7.65 25.98 18.62
C GLU A 76 8.56 24.80 18.23
N GLU A 77 8.35 23.67 18.88
CA GLU A 77 8.95 22.38 18.55
C GLU A 77 7.95 21.58 17.72
N THR A 78 8.27 21.30 16.46
CA THR A 78 7.43 20.47 15.58
C THR A 78 8.22 19.24 15.15
N PRO A 79 7.63 18.03 15.21
CA PRO A 79 8.29 16.82 14.77
C PRO A 79 8.53 16.86 13.26
N VAL A 80 9.68 16.37 12.81
CA VAL A 80 10.01 16.29 11.39
C VAL A 80 9.14 15.21 10.75
N VAL A 81 8.21 15.65 9.88
CA VAL A 81 7.40 14.75 9.06
C VAL A 81 8.29 14.26 7.92
N GLU A 82 8.57 12.94 7.89
CA GLU A 82 9.48 12.36 6.91
C GLU A 82 8.78 12.11 5.56
N GLN A 83 7.52 11.62 5.59
CA GLN A 83 6.71 11.40 4.39
C GLN A 83 5.20 11.51 4.68
N THR A 84 4.48 12.25 3.82
CA THR A 84 3.01 12.19 3.75
C THR A 84 2.64 10.95 2.92
N GLY A 85 2.23 9.87 3.58
CA GLY A 85 1.82 8.65 2.89
C GLY A 85 0.54 8.86 2.08
N SER A 86 0.56 8.57 0.78
CA SER A 86 -0.66 8.53 -0.03
C SER A 86 -1.53 7.33 0.39
N SER A 87 -2.85 7.54 0.44
CA SER A 87 -3.78 6.48 0.83
C SER A 87 -3.78 5.34 -0.18
N LYS A 88 -3.51 4.12 0.30
CA LYS A 88 -3.52 2.92 -0.54
C LYS A 88 -4.95 2.61 -1.01
N VAL A 89 -5.10 2.13 -2.24
CA VAL A 89 -6.40 1.65 -2.74
C VAL A 89 -6.84 0.41 -1.96
N SER A 90 -8.01 0.49 -1.34
CA SER A 90 -8.63 -0.61 -0.59
C SER A 90 -9.41 -1.56 -1.49
N GLY A 91 -10.00 -1.06 -2.58
CA GLY A 91 -10.71 -1.91 -3.54
C GLY A 91 -11.32 -1.15 -4.71
N VAL A 92 -11.65 -1.90 -5.76
CA VAL A 92 -12.21 -1.37 -7.01
C VAL A 92 -13.36 -2.26 -7.48
N LEU A 93 -14.48 -1.63 -7.83
CA LEU A 93 -15.62 -2.27 -8.48
C LEU A 93 -15.79 -1.69 -9.88
N VAL A 94 -15.86 -2.57 -10.88
CA VAL A 94 -16.13 -2.22 -12.27
C VAL A 94 -17.40 -2.93 -12.73
N VAL A 95 -18.33 -2.16 -13.30
CA VAL A 95 -19.53 -2.69 -13.96
C VAL A 95 -19.47 -2.28 -15.43
N ALA A 96 -19.42 -3.25 -16.34
CA ALA A 96 -19.28 -2.98 -17.78
C ALA A 96 -20.25 -3.79 -18.62
N GLN A 97 -20.78 -3.21 -19.71
CA GLN A 97 -21.63 -3.94 -20.67
C GLN A 97 -20.89 -5.14 -21.28
N GLY A 98 -19.64 -4.94 -21.67
CA GLY A 98 -18.78 -5.96 -22.26
C GLY A 98 -18.35 -7.06 -21.29
N ALA A 99 -18.54 -6.91 -19.97
CA ALA A 99 -18.12 -7.92 -18.99
C ALA A 99 -18.98 -9.20 -18.99
N LYS A 100 -19.95 -9.32 -19.91
CA LYS A 100 -20.61 -10.59 -20.26
C LYS A 100 -19.68 -11.50 -21.06
N ASP A 101 -18.74 -10.93 -21.82
CA ASP A 101 -17.68 -11.67 -22.49
C ASP A 101 -16.55 -11.98 -21.49
N PRO A 102 -16.18 -13.25 -21.28
CA PRO A 102 -15.13 -13.63 -20.35
C PRO A 102 -13.75 -13.06 -20.72
N VAL A 103 -13.46 -12.86 -22.01
CA VAL A 103 -12.19 -12.27 -22.48
C VAL A 103 -12.13 -10.79 -22.10
N ILE A 104 -13.22 -10.05 -22.34
CA ILE A 104 -13.30 -8.63 -21.97
C ILE A 104 -13.27 -8.46 -20.44
N LYS A 105 -13.98 -9.33 -19.70
CA LYS A 105 -13.95 -9.34 -18.24
C LYS A 105 -12.53 -9.56 -17.69
N ALA A 106 -11.79 -10.51 -18.25
CA ALA A 106 -10.40 -10.78 -17.86
C ALA A 106 -9.48 -9.57 -18.16
N ARG A 107 -9.62 -8.96 -19.34
CA ARG A 107 -8.85 -7.76 -19.72
C ARG A 107 -9.12 -6.58 -18.80
N LEU A 108 -10.38 -6.31 -18.45
CA LEU A 108 -10.75 -5.28 -17.49
C LEU A 108 -10.14 -5.55 -16.11
N PHE A 109 -10.20 -6.79 -15.65
CA PHE A 109 -9.64 -7.20 -14.36
C PHE A 109 -8.12 -7.01 -14.30
N GLU A 110 -7.40 -7.41 -15.35
CA GLU A 110 -5.95 -7.23 -15.46
C GLU A 110 -5.56 -5.75 -15.55
N ALA A 111 -6.24 -4.98 -16.41
CA ALA A 111 -5.98 -3.56 -16.58
C ALA A 111 -6.12 -2.77 -15.26
N VAL A 112 -7.16 -3.07 -14.48
CA VAL A 112 -7.37 -2.43 -13.17
C VAL A 112 -6.25 -2.77 -12.18
N GLN A 113 -5.82 -4.04 -12.13
CA GLN A 113 -4.72 -4.45 -11.25
C GLN A 113 -3.42 -3.74 -11.60
N VAL A 114 -3.08 -3.67 -12.89
CA VAL A 114 -1.85 -3.01 -13.37
C VAL A 114 -1.91 -1.50 -13.14
N ALA A 115 -3.05 -0.86 -13.44
CA ALA A 115 -3.18 0.59 -13.33
C ALA A 115 -3.09 1.10 -11.88
N LEU A 116 -3.54 0.30 -10.91
CA LEU A 116 -3.62 0.72 -9.50
C LEU A 116 -2.66 -0.04 -8.58
N GLY A 117 -1.92 -1.03 -9.08
CA GLY A 117 -0.98 -1.83 -8.29
C GLY A 117 -1.65 -2.58 -7.14
N ILE A 118 -2.89 -3.05 -7.35
CA ILE A 118 -3.70 -3.69 -6.30
C ILE A 118 -3.79 -5.20 -6.49
N GLU A 119 -3.93 -5.90 -5.35
CA GLU A 119 -4.06 -7.35 -5.32
C GLU A 119 -5.35 -7.83 -6.01
N PRO A 120 -5.34 -9.03 -6.62
CA PRO A 120 -6.50 -9.59 -7.35
C PRO A 120 -7.78 -9.63 -6.51
N GLN A 121 -7.66 -9.95 -5.22
CA GLN A 121 -8.78 -10.05 -4.28
C GLN A 121 -9.48 -8.71 -3.98
N LYS A 122 -8.89 -7.58 -4.39
CA LYS A 122 -9.42 -6.22 -4.20
C LYS A 122 -10.15 -5.69 -5.44
N VAL A 123 -10.22 -6.47 -6.52
CA VAL A 123 -10.86 -6.07 -7.79
C VAL A 123 -12.08 -6.95 -8.05
N LEU A 124 -13.21 -6.32 -8.38
CA LEU A 124 -14.40 -7.02 -8.81
C LEU A 124 -14.92 -6.44 -10.12
N VAL A 125 -15.14 -7.31 -11.13
CA VAL A 125 -15.70 -6.93 -12.43
C VAL A 125 -17.02 -7.67 -12.65
N LEU A 126 -18.08 -6.93 -12.92
CA LEU A 126 -19.43 -7.46 -13.12
C LEU A 126 -20.04 -6.98 -14.45
N PRO A 127 -20.89 -7.79 -15.09
CA PRO A 127 -21.65 -7.37 -16.25
C PRO A 127 -22.70 -6.32 -15.87
N LYS A 128 -22.87 -5.30 -16.70
CA LYS A 128 -24.03 -4.40 -16.66
C LYS A 128 -25.24 -5.18 -17.16
N SER A 129 -26.37 -5.09 -16.44
CA SER A 129 -27.64 -5.72 -16.86
C SER A 129 -28.10 -5.17 -18.19
#